data_AF-X0T3N7-F1
#
_entry.id   AF-X0T3N7-F1
#
_cell.length_a   1.000
_cell.length_b   1.000
_cell.length_c   1.000
_cell.angle_alpha   90.00
_cell.angle_beta   90.00
_cell.angle_gamma   90.00
#
_symmetry.space_group_name_H-M   'P 1'
#
loop_
_entity.id
_entity.type
_entity.pdbx_description
1 polymer ?
#
loop_
_entity_poly.entity_id
_entity_poly.type
_entity_poly.pdbx_seq_one_letter_code
_entity_poly.pdbx_strand_id
1 'polypeptide(L)'
;VCEAIKLGNGMPQITNDEVFVTALTNIGVPLKEARNYVPVGCVENAPVNTWGRCNGGYTNLTKVVEFALSNGVCRITGKQAGPRTGDPKSFKTFDDVLTAYKKQMAYTIKTLATWDNLIDMTHAQLMPTPFTSIMVGDCIEKGKDVTEGGARFNWTGPLGVGIANVGDSLLAVKKMVFDDKVISMDELLDLLDSDFKGREDMRQLLINKVPKYGNDIPEADLMVKLATDIFFDALKGYETYRGGPFVGSLLPVASYVAFGMSTGATPDGRYAGER
;
A
#
# COMPACT_ATOMS: atom_id res chain seq x y z
N VAL A 1 -5.66 25.58 16.48
CA VAL A 1 -5.25 24.19 16.15
C VAL A 1 -4.51 23.55 17.32
N CYS A 2 -3.33 24.05 17.72
CA CYS A 2 -2.52 23.43 18.79
C CYS A 2 -3.24 23.29 20.13
N GLU A 3 -4.01 24.29 20.56
CA GLU A 3 -4.81 24.20 21.80
C GLU A 3 -5.84 23.07 21.77
N ALA A 4 -6.44 22.78 20.61
CA ALA A 4 -7.36 21.66 20.46
C ALA A 4 -6.64 20.31 20.53
N ILE A 5 -5.50 20.18 19.84
CA ILE A 5 -4.68 18.96 19.85
C ILE A 5 -4.21 18.63 21.27
N LYS A 6 -3.83 19.65 22.04
CA LYS A 6 -3.37 19.52 23.44
C LYS A 6 -4.42 18.89 24.36
N LEU A 7 -5.70 18.90 23.99
CA LEU A 7 -6.77 18.24 24.73
C LEU A 7 -6.72 16.70 24.64
N GLY A 8 -5.89 16.14 23.73
CA GLY A 8 -5.54 14.71 23.74
C GLY A 8 -6.57 13.78 23.12
N ASN A 9 -7.56 14.30 22.40
CA ASN A 9 -8.57 13.49 21.71
C ASN A 9 -8.22 13.18 20.23
N GLY A 10 -7.04 13.58 19.77
CA GLY A 10 -6.56 13.36 18.40
C GLY A 10 -7.10 14.34 17.35
N MET A 11 -7.87 15.35 17.74
CA MET A 11 -8.48 16.33 16.83
C MET A 11 -7.81 17.72 16.90
N PRO A 12 -7.85 18.51 15.81
CA PRO A 12 -8.28 18.12 14.47
C PRO A 12 -7.19 17.36 13.73
N GLN A 13 -7.59 16.64 12.70
CA GLN A 13 -6.68 16.24 11.64
C GLN A 13 -6.03 17.47 10.98
N ILE A 14 -4.77 17.34 10.58
CA ILE A 14 -4.05 18.37 9.82
C ILE A 14 -3.83 17.87 8.39
N THR A 15 -4.23 18.67 7.41
CA THR A 15 -3.91 18.48 5.98
C THR A 15 -2.96 19.59 5.51
N ASN A 16 -2.19 19.33 4.44
CA ASN A 16 -1.21 20.28 3.91
C ASN A 16 -1.52 20.62 2.45
N ASP A 17 -1.94 21.86 2.21
CA ASP A 17 -2.33 22.35 0.89
C ASP A 17 -1.18 22.27 -0.13
N GLU A 18 0.05 22.59 0.26
CA GLU A 18 1.21 22.56 -0.64
C GLU A 18 1.46 21.15 -1.20
N VAL A 19 1.09 20.13 -0.43
CA VAL A 19 1.20 18.73 -0.86
C VAL A 19 -0.01 18.31 -1.67
N PHE A 20 -1.23 18.55 -1.17
CA PHE A 20 -2.45 18.05 -1.82
C PHE A 20 -2.80 18.79 -3.11
N VAL A 21 -2.68 20.12 -3.14
CA VAL A 21 -2.93 20.90 -4.36
C VAL A 21 -1.97 20.44 -5.46
N THR A 22 -0.68 20.30 -5.13
CA THR A 22 0.33 19.78 -6.05
C THR A 22 -0.02 18.37 -6.54
N ALA A 23 -0.33 17.44 -5.64
CA ALA A 23 -0.69 16.06 -5.98
C ALA A 23 -1.92 15.97 -6.90
N LEU A 24 -2.97 16.77 -6.62
CA LEU A 24 -4.17 16.82 -7.45
C LEU A 24 -3.88 17.41 -8.84
N THR A 25 -3.08 18.48 -8.93
CA THR A 25 -2.69 19.04 -10.22
C THR A 25 -1.83 18.09 -11.05
N ASN A 26 -0.99 17.26 -10.41
CA ASN A 26 -0.16 16.25 -11.09
C ASN A 26 -0.99 15.15 -11.76
N ILE A 27 -2.22 14.90 -11.30
CA ILE A 27 -3.15 13.95 -11.93
C ILE A 27 -4.17 14.63 -12.84
N GLY A 28 -3.93 15.90 -13.22
CA GLY A 28 -4.72 16.62 -14.22
C GLY A 28 -5.92 17.40 -13.66
N VAL A 29 -6.08 17.50 -12.34
CA VAL A 29 -7.12 18.36 -11.76
C VAL A 29 -6.74 19.84 -11.99
N PRO A 30 -7.63 20.66 -12.59
CA PRO A 30 -7.36 22.09 -12.75
C PRO A 30 -7.08 22.77 -11.41
N LEU A 31 -6.10 23.68 -11.37
CA LEU A 31 -5.65 24.35 -10.14
C LEU A 31 -6.79 24.97 -9.31
N LYS A 32 -7.82 25.52 -9.97
CA LYS A 32 -9.00 26.07 -9.30
C LYS A 32 -9.75 25.02 -8.48
N GLU A 33 -9.95 23.83 -9.05
CA GLU A 33 -10.63 22.71 -8.39
C GLU A 33 -9.72 22.06 -7.35
N ALA A 34 -8.42 21.95 -7.65
CA ALA A 34 -7.42 21.42 -6.72
C ALA A 34 -7.30 22.27 -5.45
N ARG A 35 -7.42 23.59 -5.53
CA ARG A 35 -7.46 24.51 -4.37
C ARG A 35 -8.78 24.46 -3.59
N ASN A 36 -9.81 23.84 -4.17
CA ASN A 36 -11.13 23.68 -3.56
C ASN A 36 -11.40 22.21 -3.24
N TYR A 37 -10.37 21.49 -2.78
CA TYR A 37 -10.53 20.13 -2.30
C TYR A 37 -11.21 20.11 -0.93
N VAL A 38 -11.82 18.97 -0.60
CA VAL A 38 -12.39 18.69 0.71
C VAL A 38 -11.80 17.40 1.27
N PRO A 39 -11.54 17.34 2.59
CA PRO A 39 -11.34 16.07 3.28
C PRO A 39 -12.60 15.21 3.17
N VAL A 40 -12.42 13.93 2.82
CA VAL A 40 -13.54 13.00 2.60
C VAL A 40 -13.69 12.04 3.77
N GLY A 41 -12.65 11.26 4.04
CA GLY A 41 -12.66 10.16 5.01
C GLY A 41 -11.63 10.35 6.10
N CYS A 42 -10.70 9.40 6.20
CA CYS A 42 -9.61 9.44 7.16
C CYS A 42 -8.55 10.47 6.79
N VAL A 43 -7.98 10.39 5.58
CA VAL A 43 -6.91 11.30 5.08
C VAL A 43 -7.03 11.58 3.59
N GLU A 44 -8.07 11.07 2.96
CA GLU A 44 -8.37 11.22 1.55
C GLU A 44 -8.89 12.64 1.29
N ASN A 45 -8.35 13.26 0.25
CA ASN A 45 -8.75 14.59 -0.19
C ASN A 45 -9.16 14.54 -1.65
N ALA A 46 -10.28 15.17 -1.97
CA ALA A 46 -10.83 15.19 -3.31
C ALA A 46 -11.36 16.58 -3.67
N PRO A 47 -11.20 17.05 -4.91
CA PRO A 47 -11.95 18.19 -5.41
C PRO A 47 -13.45 17.99 -5.23
N VAL A 48 -14.17 19.09 -5.10
CA VAL A 48 -15.64 19.06 -5.25
C VAL A 48 -16.04 18.41 -6.57
N ASN A 49 -17.23 17.79 -6.60
CA ASN A 49 -17.76 17.07 -7.76
C ASN A 49 -16.96 15.82 -8.17
N THR A 50 -16.23 15.23 -7.23
CA THR A 50 -15.58 13.93 -7.41
C THR A 50 -16.49 12.80 -6.95
N TRP A 51 -16.59 11.75 -7.76
CA TRP A 51 -17.07 10.46 -7.30
C TRP A 51 -15.92 9.45 -7.30
N GLY A 52 -15.42 9.16 -6.11
CA GLY A 52 -14.31 8.27 -5.91
C GLY A 52 -14.70 7.11 -5.00
N ARG A 53 -14.38 5.87 -5.41
CA ARG A 53 -14.25 4.80 -4.43
C ARG A 53 -12.94 5.00 -3.69
N CYS A 54 -12.93 5.91 -2.72
CA CYS A 54 -11.72 6.33 -1.99
C CYS A 54 -11.08 5.19 -1.17
N ASN A 55 -11.85 4.14 -0.89
CA ASN A 55 -11.40 2.89 -0.28
C ASN A 55 -11.58 1.72 -1.26
N GLY A 56 -10.77 1.72 -2.33
CA GLY A 56 -10.71 0.70 -3.38
C GLY A 56 -10.05 -0.61 -2.93
N GLY A 57 -10.28 -1.04 -1.70
CA GLY A 57 -9.59 -2.19 -1.12
C GLY A 57 -8.23 -1.86 -0.50
N TYR A 58 -7.82 -2.74 0.40
CA TYR A 58 -6.61 -2.60 1.21
C TYR A 58 -5.59 -3.65 0.75
N THR A 59 -4.36 -3.24 0.56
CA THR A 59 -3.24 -4.09 0.11
C THR A 59 -2.26 -4.26 1.25
N ASN A 60 -2.08 -5.50 1.69
CA ASN A 60 -1.05 -5.86 2.67
C ASN A 60 0.32 -5.87 1.99
N LEU A 61 1.04 -4.75 2.05
CA LEU A 61 2.33 -4.61 1.36
C LEU A 61 3.41 -5.48 2.01
N THR A 62 3.35 -5.67 3.33
CA THR A 62 4.27 -6.56 4.06
C THR A 62 4.16 -8.00 3.56
N LYS A 63 2.95 -8.46 3.23
CA LYS A 63 2.74 -9.79 2.64
C LYS A 63 3.44 -9.99 1.29
N VAL A 64 3.61 -8.92 0.52
CA VAL A 64 4.33 -8.96 -0.76
C VAL A 64 5.81 -9.27 -0.56
N VAL A 65 6.41 -8.82 0.56
CA VAL A 65 7.79 -9.21 0.95
C VAL A 65 7.84 -10.68 1.31
N GLU A 66 6.87 -11.18 2.11
CA GLU A 66 6.77 -12.61 2.42
C GLU A 66 6.73 -13.44 1.14
N PHE A 67 5.88 -13.07 0.18
CA PHE A 67 5.77 -13.76 -1.11
C PHE A 67 7.06 -13.72 -1.94
N ALA A 68 7.80 -12.62 -1.90
CA ALA A 68 9.10 -12.55 -2.57
C ALA A 68 10.11 -13.53 -1.96
N LEU A 69 10.05 -13.72 -0.64
CA LEU A 69 10.92 -14.63 0.14
C LEU A 69 10.34 -16.03 0.34
N SER A 70 9.22 -16.36 -0.30
CA SER A 70 8.59 -17.70 -0.22
C SER A 70 8.17 -18.22 -1.58
N ASN A 71 8.64 -17.61 -2.67
CA ASN A 71 8.26 -17.95 -4.03
C ASN A 71 6.73 -17.94 -4.24
N GLY A 72 6.03 -17.00 -3.59
CA GLY A 72 4.58 -16.81 -3.64
C GLY A 72 3.76 -17.70 -2.71
N VAL A 73 4.39 -18.48 -1.82
CA VAL A 73 3.68 -19.31 -0.84
C VAL A 73 3.33 -18.51 0.41
N CYS A 74 2.08 -18.54 0.82
CA CYS A 74 1.67 -17.95 2.09
C CYS A 74 2.17 -18.80 3.26
N ARG A 75 3.07 -18.26 4.09
CA ARG A 75 3.65 -18.97 5.25
C ARG A 75 2.61 -19.33 6.32
N ILE A 76 1.50 -18.59 6.40
CA ILE A 76 0.40 -18.89 7.32
C ILE A 76 -0.44 -20.09 6.86
N THR A 77 -0.69 -20.23 5.55
CA THR A 77 -1.61 -21.26 5.03
C THR A 77 -0.91 -22.42 4.32
N GLY A 78 0.39 -22.29 4.01
CA GLY A 78 1.16 -23.22 3.19
C GLY A 78 0.73 -23.26 1.71
N LYS A 79 -0.19 -22.38 1.28
CA LYS A 79 -0.75 -22.40 -0.09
C LYS A 79 -0.05 -21.40 -0.99
N GLN A 80 0.08 -21.74 -2.27
CA GLN A 80 0.51 -20.81 -3.31
C GLN A 80 -0.57 -19.72 -3.48
N ALA A 81 -0.22 -18.47 -3.19
CA ALA A 81 -1.12 -17.32 -3.25
C ALA A 81 -0.63 -16.21 -4.19
N GLY A 82 0.69 -16.05 -4.34
CA GLY A 82 1.33 -15.22 -5.36
C GLY A 82 1.89 -16.05 -6.51
N PRO A 83 2.36 -15.42 -7.60
CA PRO A 83 3.12 -16.09 -8.65
C PRO A 83 4.44 -16.70 -8.13
N ARG A 84 4.97 -17.68 -8.86
CA ARG A 84 6.32 -18.20 -8.62
C ARG A 84 7.35 -17.22 -9.19
N THR A 85 8.06 -16.51 -8.34
CA THR A 85 9.03 -15.47 -8.71
C THR A 85 10.49 -15.95 -8.72
N GLY A 86 10.74 -17.20 -8.34
CA GLY A 86 12.06 -17.80 -8.21
C GLY A 86 12.29 -18.30 -6.79
N ASP A 87 13.14 -19.32 -6.64
CA ASP A 87 13.56 -19.80 -5.33
C ASP A 87 14.49 -18.77 -4.68
N PRO A 88 14.15 -18.19 -3.52
CA PRO A 88 14.98 -17.19 -2.87
C PRO A 88 16.39 -17.69 -2.55
N LYS A 89 16.58 -19.00 -2.31
CA LYS A 89 17.91 -19.61 -2.08
C LYS A 89 18.84 -19.48 -3.28
N SER A 90 18.28 -19.27 -4.47
CA SER A 90 19.04 -19.10 -5.71
C SER A 90 19.48 -17.65 -5.97
N PHE A 91 18.92 -16.67 -5.25
CA PHE A 91 19.23 -15.25 -5.44
C PHE A 91 20.68 -14.94 -5.09
N LYS A 92 21.36 -14.19 -5.96
CA LYS A 92 22.78 -13.85 -5.83
C LYS A 92 22.99 -12.40 -5.43
N THR A 93 22.01 -11.56 -5.69
CA THR A 93 22.05 -10.12 -5.42
C THR A 93 20.75 -9.65 -4.76
N PHE A 94 20.81 -8.49 -4.11
CA PHE A 94 19.60 -7.84 -3.62
C PHE A 94 18.64 -7.45 -4.75
N ASP A 95 19.15 -7.18 -5.96
CA ASP A 95 18.32 -6.90 -7.14
C ASP A 95 17.46 -8.10 -7.55
N ASP A 96 17.90 -9.33 -7.28
CA ASP A 96 17.07 -10.53 -7.49
C ASP A 96 15.85 -10.52 -6.54
N VAL A 97 16.07 -10.14 -5.28
CA VAL A 97 14.99 -9.98 -4.28
C VAL A 97 14.03 -8.88 -4.71
N LEU A 98 14.54 -7.72 -5.12
CA LEU A 98 13.71 -6.62 -5.61
C LEU A 98 12.94 -7.00 -6.87
N THR A 99 13.54 -7.79 -7.76
CA THR A 99 12.86 -8.31 -8.97
C THR A 99 11.71 -9.24 -8.60
N ALA A 100 11.91 -10.14 -7.63
CA ALA A 100 10.85 -10.99 -7.11
C ALA A 100 9.74 -10.14 -6.45
N TYR A 101 10.10 -9.20 -5.59
CA TYR A 101 9.16 -8.28 -4.93
C TYR A 101 8.32 -7.48 -5.92
N LYS A 102 8.94 -6.87 -6.95
CA LYS A 102 8.24 -6.12 -8.00
C LYS A 102 7.26 -7.01 -8.77
N LYS A 103 7.61 -8.27 -9.07
CA LYS A 103 6.71 -9.22 -9.72
C LYS A 103 5.51 -9.60 -8.84
N GLN A 104 5.74 -9.82 -7.53
CA GLN A 104 4.65 -10.06 -6.57
C GLN A 104 3.74 -8.83 -6.45
N MET A 105 4.31 -7.63 -6.39
CA MET A 105 3.56 -6.37 -6.33
C MET A 105 2.70 -6.18 -7.58
N ALA A 106 3.29 -6.33 -8.77
CA ALA A 106 2.57 -6.18 -10.03
C ALA A 106 1.39 -7.16 -10.15
N TYR A 107 1.57 -8.42 -9.72
CA TYR A 107 0.47 -9.38 -9.66
C TYR A 107 -0.63 -8.96 -8.68
N THR A 108 -0.24 -8.49 -7.49
CA THR A 108 -1.17 -8.05 -6.45
C THR A 108 -2.00 -6.88 -6.93
N ILE A 109 -1.38 -5.85 -7.50
CA ILE A 109 -2.08 -4.66 -8.00
C ILE A 109 -2.93 -4.97 -9.23
N LYS A 110 -2.46 -5.82 -10.14
CA LYS A 110 -3.29 -6.29 -11.27
C LYS A 110 -4.57 -6.96 -10.78
N THR A 111 -4.44 -7.85 -9.80
CA THR A 111 -5.58 -8.54 -9.19
C THR A 111 -6.53 -7.54 -8.55
N LEU A 112 -6.01 -6.60 -7.76
CA LEU A 112 -6.78 -5.55 -7.10
C LEU A 112 -7.57 -4.69 -8.09
N ALA A 113 -6.90 -4.13 -9.10
CA ALA A 113 -7.53 -3.29 -10.12
C ALA A 113 -8.62 -4.04 -10.90
N THR A 114 -8.42 -5.34 -11.16
CA THR A 114 -9.43 -6.20 -11.78
C THR A 114 -10.67 -6.32 -10.90
N TRP A 115 -10.49 -6.62 -9.61
CA TRP A 115 -11.60 -6.72 -8.66
C TRP A 115 -12.34 -5.40 -8.48
N ASP A 116 -11.62 -4.29 -8.36
CA ASP A 116 -12.23 -2.99 -8.22
C ASP A 116 -13.10 -2.62 -9.41
N ASN A 117 -12.61 -2.86 -10.64
CA ASN A 117 -13.41 -2.60 -11.83
C ASN A 117 -14.64 -3.51 -11.93
N LEU A 118 -14.54 -4.78 -11.56
CA LEU A 118 -15.69 -5.67 -11.50
C LEU A 118 -16.74 -5.21 -10.48
N ILE A 119 -16.29 -4.76 -9.31
CA ILE A 119 -17.17 -4.21 -8.26
C ILE A 119 -17.83 -2.92 -8.75
N ASP A 120 -17.05 -2.01 -9.35
CA ASP A 120 -17.54 -0.74 -9.87
C ASP A 120 -18.59 -0.94 -10.98
N MET A 121 -18.35 -1.89 -11.89
CA MET A 121 -19.32 -2.33 -12.90
C MET A 121 -20.62 -2.86 -12.26
N THR A 122 -20.48 -3.68 -11.22
CA THR A 122 -21.62 -4.29 -10.53
C THR A 122 -22.45 -3.23 -9.80
N HIS A 123 -21.80 -2.26 -9.16
CA HIS A 123 -22.47 -1.12 -8.52
C HIS A 123 -23.26 -0.29 -9.53
N ALA A 124 -22.68 -0.01 -10.70
CA ALA A 124 -23.37 0.74 -11.75
C ALA A 124 -24.66 0.04 -12.23
N GLN A 125 -24.67 -1.29 -12.30
CA GLN A 125 -25.83 -2.06 -12.76
C GLN A 125 -26.89 -2.28 -11.69
N LEU A 126 -26.47 -2.53 -10.45
CA LEU A 126 -27.36 -3.01 -9.39
C LEU A 126 -27.72 -1.95 -8.36
N MET A 127 -26.90 -0.91 -8.21
CA MET A 127 -27.02 0.09 -7.14
C MET A 127 -26.75 1.52 -7.64
N PRO A 128 -27.45 2.00 -8.69
CA PRO A 128 -27.36 3.42 -9.06
C PRO A 128 -27.84 4.29 -7.90
N THR A 129 -27.26 5.49 -7.77
CA THR A 129 -27.51 6.39 -6.64
C THR A 129 -28.06 7.76 -7.10
N PRO A 130 -29.29 7.82 -7.64
CA PRO A 130 -29.83 9.02 -8.28
C PRO A 130 -29.89 10.23 -7.35
N PHE A 131 -30.13 10.02 -6.04
CA PHE A 131 -30.10 11.11 -5.06
C PHE A 131 -28.71 11.71 -4.87
N THR A 132 -27.66 10.88 -4.93
CA THR A 132 -26.28 11.39 -4.92
C THR A 132 -25.97 12.13 -6.21
N SER A 133 -26.43 11.59 -7.34
CA SER A 133 -26.20 12.15 -8.68
C SER A 133 -26.80 13.55 -8.88
N ILE A 134 -27.85 13.93 -8.14
CA ILE A 134 -28.35 15.33 -8.19
C ILE A 134 -27.48 16.31 -7.39
N MET A 135 -26.60 15.83 -6.51
CA MET A 135 -25.73 16.65 -5.66
C MET A 135 -24.27 16.69 -6.16
N VAL A 136 -23.89 15.82 -7.10
CA VAL A 136 -22.54 15.75 -7.66
C VAL A 136 -22.55 16.37 -9.06
N GLY A 137 -21.63 17.32 -9.29
CA GLY A 137 -21.54 18.05 -10.55
C GLY A 137 -21.40 17.13 -11.78
N ASP A 138 -21.94 17.61 -12.89
CA ASP A 138 -21.92 17.03 -14.24
C ASP A 138 -22.81 15.79 -14.46
N CYS A 139 -23.32 15.14 -13.41
CA CYS A 139 -24.19 13.97 -13.54
C CYS A 139 -25.48 14.27 -14.31
N ILE A 140 -26.18 15.35 -13.97
CA ILE A 140 -27.43 15.77 -14.62
C ILE A 140 -27.17 16.12 -16.09
N GLU A 141 -26.14 16.93 -16.37
CA GLU A 141 -25.77 17.36 -17.73
C GLU A 141 -25.39 16.18 -18.62
N LYS A 142 -24.70 15.17 -18.07
CA LYS A 142 -24.32 13.95 -18.80
C LYS A 142 -25.45 12.92 -18.89
N GLY A 143 -26.52 13.07 -18.10
CA GLY A 143 -27.59 12.08 -17.98
C GLY A 143 -27.09 10.72 -17.49
N LYS A 144 -26.10 10.71 -16.58
CA LYS A 144 -25.45 9.50 -16.07
C LYS A 144 -25.37 9.51 -14.55
N ASP A 145 -25.61 8.36 -13.92
CA ASP A 145 -25.40 8.23 -12.48
C ASP A 145 -23.91 8.37 -12.10
N VAL A 146 -23.61 8.82 -10.88
CA VAL A 146 -22.23 8.84 -10.36
C VAL A 146 -21.56 7.47 -10.45
N THR A 147 -22.31 6.37 -10.25
CA THR A 147 -21.75 5.01 -10.36
C THR A 147 -21.34 4.65 -11.78
N GLU A 148 -21.93 5.29 -12.80
CA GLU A 148 -21.63 5.11 -14.22
C GLU A 148 -20.59 6.12 -14.76
N GLY A 149 -20.00 6.93 -13.87
CA GLY A 149 -19.01 7.95 -14.24
C GLY A 149 -19.61 9.31 -14.61
N GLY A 150 -20.81 9.62 -14.11
CA GLY A 150 -21.44 10.93 -14.32
C GLY A 150 -20.67 12.11 -13.70
N ALA A 151 -19.93 11.87 -12.62
CA ALA A 151 -19.20 12.93 -11.91
C ALA A 151 -18.15 13.63 -12.78
N ARG A 152 -17.75 14.84 -12.39
CA ARG A 152 -16.67 15.59 -13.05
C ARG A 152 -15.34 14.85 -12.99
N PHE A 153 -15.00 14.38 -11.79
CA PHE A 153 -13.82 13.57 -11.55
C PHE A 153 -14.25 12.19 -11.06
N ASN A 154 -13.64 11.16 -11.62
CA ASN A 154 -13.89 9.77 -11.23
C ASN A 154 -12.55 9.10 -10.93
N TRP A 155 -12.44 8.42 -9.79
CA TRP A 155 -11.25 7.62 -9.48
C TRP A 155 -11.57 6.47 -8.53
N THR A 156 -10.58 5.61 -8.32
CA THR A 156 -10.60 4.55 -7.30
C THR A 156 -9.30 4.67 -6.53
N GLY A 157 -9.37 4.64 -5.20
CA GLY A 157 -8.21 4.79 -4.33
C GLY A 157 -7.90 3.51 -3.56
N PRO A 158 -7.07 2.60 -4.09
CA PRO A 158 -6.61 1.46 -3.30
C PRO A 158 -5.58 1.89 -2.26
N LEU A 159 -5.58 1.21 -1.12
CA LEU A 159 -4.76 1.57 0.02
C LEU A 159 -3.60 0.60 0.21
N GLY A 160 -2.39 1.12 0.41
CA GLY A 160 -1.22 0.37 0.82
C GLY A 160 -1.04 0.39 2.34
N VAL A 161 -0.77 -0.77 2.94
CA VAL A 161 -0.63 -0.93 4.40
C VAL A 161 0.68 -1.63 4.74
N GLY A 162 1.40 -1.12 5.75
CA GLY A 162 2.64 -1.72 6.26
C GLY A 162 3.92 -1.26 5.57
N ILE A 163 3.93 -0.07 4.94
CA ILE A 163 5.07 0.39 4.13
C ILE A 163 6.39 0.50 4.92
N ALA A 164 6.32 0.87 6.20
CA ALA A 164 7.50 0.94 7.07
C ALA A 164 8.12 -0.45 7.27
N ASN A 165 7.30 -1.46 7.60
CA ASN A 165 7.74 -2.85 7.72
C ASN A 165 8.34 -3.37 6.41
N VAL A 166 7.79 -2.97 5.26
CA VAL A 166 8.35 -3.33 3.95
C VAL A 166 9.75 -2.76 3.78
N GLY A 167 9.93 -1.46 4.01
CA GLY A 167 11.25 -0.82 3.87
C GLY A 167 12.28 -1.40 4.84
N ASP A 168 11.92 -1.54 6.10
CA ASP A 168 12.80 -2.12 7.13
C ASP A 168 13.14 -3.59 6.82
N SER A 169 12.18 -4.36 6.30
CA SER A 169 12.41 -5.75 5.91
C SER A 169 13.33 -5.86 4.70
N LEU A 170 13.08 -5.06 3.65
CA LEU A 170 13.93 -5.04 2.46
C LEU A 170 15.35 -4.59 2.79
N LEU A 171 15.50 -3.59 3.66
CA LEU A 171 16.81 -3.14 4.13
C LEU A 171 17.50 -4.23 4.97
N ALA A 172 16.77 -4.92 5.85
CA ALA A 172 17.34 -6.01 6.63
C ALA A 172 17.86 -7.14 5.74
N VAL A 173 17.12 -7.52 4.68
CA VAL A 173 17.58 -8.49 3.68
C VAL A 173 18.84 -7.98 2.98
N LYS A 174 18.83 -6.76 2.44
CA LYS A 174 19.97 -6.16 1.75
C LYS A 174 21.22 -6.18 2.62
N LYS A 175 21.09 -5.65 3.84
CA LYS A 175 22.22 -5.43 4.74
C LYS A 175 22.75 -6.74 5.32
N MET A 176 21.88 -7.57 5.89
CA MET A 176 22.31 -8.77 6.62
C MET A 176 22.72 -9.92 5.72
N VAL A 177 22.11 -10.05 4.53
CA VAL A 177 22.39 -11.16 3.61
C VAL A 177 23.41 -10.78 2.53
N PHE A 178 23.32 -9.58 1.95
CA PHE A 178 24.10 -9.23 0.76
C PHE A 178 25.29 -8.32 1.05
N ASP A 179 25.10 -7.25 1.82
CA ASP A 179 26.16 -6.27 2.09
C ASP A 179 27.14 -6.77 3.15
N ASP A 180 26.64 -6.99 4.37
CA ASP A 180 27.44 -7.34 5.55
C ASP A 180 27.62 -8.87 5.68
N LYS A 181 26.78 -9.65 4.98
CA LYS A 181 26.82 -11.13 4.92
C LYS A 181 26.90 -11.81 6.29
N VAL A 182 26.16 -11.26 7.24
CA VAL A 182 26.08 -11.76 8.62
C VAL A 182 25.32 -13.08 8.69
N ILE A 183 24.32 -13.27 7.82
CA ILE A 183 23.57 -14.51 7.65
C ILE A 183 23.44 -14.86 6.18
N SER A 184 23.35 -16.14 5.87
CA SER A 184 22.96 -16.61 4.55
C SER A 184 21.47 -16.40 4.29
N MET A 185 21.07 -16.44 3.00
CA MET A 185 19.65 -16.43 2.65
C MET A 185 18.93 -17.66 3.25
N ASP A 186 19.56 -18.83 3.24
CA ASP A 186 18.99 -20.05 3.81
C ASP A 186 18.69 -19.89 5.30
N GLU A 187 19.66 -19.36 6.08
CA GLU A 187 19.45 -19.08 7.50
C GLU A 187 18.36 -18.05 7.73
N LEU A 188 18.29 -16.99 6.92
CA LEU A 188 17.19 -16.02 7.02
C LEU A 188 15.83 -16.70 6.80
N LEU A 189 15.69 -17.53 5.77
CA LEU A 189 14.43 -18.21 5.48
C LEU A 189 14.02 -19.15 6.62
N ASP A 190 14.97 -19.90 7.17
CA ASP A 190 14.76 -20.80 8.31
C ASP A 190 14.34 -20.02 9.58
N LEU A 191 14.95 -18.85 9.83
CA LEU A 191 14.54 -17.96 10.92
C LEU A 191 13.08 -17.50 10.77
N LEU A 192 12.69 -17.13 9.55
CA LEU A 192 11.32 -16.68 9.27
C LEU A 192 10.30 -17.83 9.32
N ASP A 193 10.66 -19.04 8.85
CA ASP A 193 9.78 -20.22 8.89
C ASP A 193 9.59 -20.77 10.30
N SER A 194 10.61 -20.62 11.15
CA SER A 194 10.55 -21.03 12.55
C SER A 194 10.02 -19.95 13.50
N ASP A 195 9.59 -18.79 12.97
CA ASP A 195 9.14 -17.64 13.76
C ASP A 195 10.18 -17.25 14.83
N PHE A 196 11.46 -17.26 14.45
CA PHE A 196 12.63 -17.02 15.31
C PHE A 196 12.77 -17.94 16.52
N LYS A 197 12.07 -19.09 16.56
CA LYS A 197 12.08 -20.02 17.69
C LYS A 197 13.50 -20.48 18.03
N GLY A 198 13.94 -20.16 19.25
CA GLY A 198 15.28 -20.53 19.75
C GLY A 198 16.41 -19.68 19.18
N ARG A 199 16.12 -18.67 18.36
CA ARG A 199 17.08 -17.75 17.73
C ARG A 199 16.72 -16.28 17.95
N GLU A 200 16.32 -15.97 19.18
CA GLU A 200 16.01 -14.60 19.61
C GLU A 200 17.22 -13.67 19.48
N ASP A 201 18.43 -14.20 19.61
CA ASP A 201 19.70 -13.52 19.33
C ASP A 201 19.70 -12.90 17.92
N MET A 202 19.26 -13.66 16.92
CA MET A 202 19.22 -13.22 15.52
C MET A 202 18.10 -12.24 15.25
N ARG A 203 16.94 -12.43 15.88
CA ARG A 203 15.84 -11.46 15.81
C ARG A 203 16.28 -10.11 16.38
N GLN A 204 16.92 -10.09 17.55
CA GLN A 204 17.47 -8.86 18.13
C GLN A 204 18.56 -8.24 17.25
N LEU A 205 19.32 -9.05 16.52
CA LEU A 205 20.28 -8.54 15.54
C LEU A 205 19.59 -7.80 14.39
N LEU A 206 18.53 -8.38 13.81
CA LEU A 206 17.71 -7.75 12.74
C LEU A 206 17.02 -6.46 13.21
N ILE A 207 16.59 -6.41 14.46
CA ILE A 207 15.92 -5.24 15.04
C ILE A 207 16.92 -4.12 15.31
N ASN A 208 18.07 -4.42 15.92
CA ASN A 208 18.94 -3.40 16.52
C ASN A 208 20.19 -3.06 15.69
N LYS A 209 20.57 -3.89 14.71
CA LYS A 209 21.78 -3.65 13.88
C LYS A 209 21.48 -3.19 12.46
N VAL A 210 20.22 -3.24 12.04
CA VAL A 210 19.76 -2.68 10.78
C VAL A 210 19.11 -1.32 11.06
N PRO A 211 19.49 -0.24 10.35
CA PRO A 211 18.78 1.03 10.44
C PRO A 211 17.28 0.88 10.21
N LYS A 212 16.48 1.69 10.90
CA LYS A 212 15.01 1.64 10.84
C LYS A 212 14.43 2.96 10.35
N TYR A 213 13.38 2.88 9.55
CA TYR A 213 12.63 4.03 9.08
C TYR A 213 12.12 4.89 10.24
N GLY A 214 12.03 6.21 10.02
CA GLY A 214 11.55 7.16 11.02
C GLY A 214 12.62 7.66 11.99
N ASN A 215 13.90 7.41 11.70
CA ASN A 215 15.05 7.85 12.50
C ASN A 215 15.99 8.82 11.76
N ASP A 216 15.55 9.41 10.64
CA ASP A 216 16.36 10.30 9.78
C ASP A 216 17.68 9.64 9.34
N ILE A 217 17.58 8.37 8.92
CA ILE A 217 18.72 7.60 8.42
C ILE A 217 18.51 7.40 6.91
N PRO A 218 19.32 8.05 6.05
CA PRO A 218 19.08 8.09 4.61
C PRO A 218 18.89 6.71 3.97
N GLU A 219 19.65 5.70 4.40
CA GLU A 219 19.53 4.35 3.82
C GLU A 219 18.15 3.70 4.09
N ALA A 220 17.60 3.87 5.30
CA ALA A 220 16.28 3.35 5.66
C ALA A 220 15.16 4.13 4.97
N ASP A 221 15.29 5.46 4.94
CA ASP A 221 14.29 6.34 4.33
C ASP A 221 14.25 6.14 2.80
N LEU A 222 15.40 5.95 2.16
CA LEU A 222 15.47 5.63 0.73
C LEU A 222 14.90 4.24 0.41
N MET A 223 15.01 3.26 1.32
CA MET A 223 14.40 1.95 1.12
C MET A 223 12.87 2.01 1.21
N VAL A 224 12.32 2.76 2.17
CA VAL A 224 10.87 3.00 2.26
C VAL A 224 10.38 3.79 1.05
N LYS A 225 11.14 4.80 0.60
CA LYS A 225 10.83 5.51 -0.65
C LYS A 225 10.79 4.55 -1.84
N LEU A 226 11.79 3.69 -2.00
CA LEU A 226 11.82 2.71 -3.10
C LEU A 226 10.59 1.79 -3.06
N ALA A 227 10.25 1.26 -1.88
CA ALA A 227 9.07 0.41 -1.72
C ALA A 227 7.77 1.16 -2.05
N THR A 228 7.70 2.43 -1.67
CA THR A 228 6.57 3.33 -1.93
C THR A 228 6.41 3.60 -3.42
N ASP A 229 7.50 3.94 -4.10
CA ASP A 229 7.54 4.16 -5.54
C ASP A 229 7.10 2.89 -6.29
N ILE A 230 7.56 1.70 -5.89
CA ILE A 230 7.15 0.43 -6.50
C ILE A 230 5.63 0.19 -6.39
N PHE A 231 5.02 0.50 -5.24
CA PHE A 231 3.58 0.36 -5.06
C PHE A 231 2.80 1.34 -5.96
N PHE A 232 3.16 2.62 -5.95
CA PHE A 232 2.47 3.63 -6.76
C PHE A 232 2.71 3.45 -8.26
N ASP A 233 3.92 3.04 -8.67
CA ASP A 233 4.23 2.74 -10.06
C ASP A 233 3.43 1.53 -10.56
N ALA A 234 3.20 0.53 -9.72
CA ALA A 234 2.38 -0.62 -10.08
C ALA A 234 0.90 -0.27 -10.32
N LEU A 235 0.40 0.85 -9.79
CA LEU A 235 -0.95 1.36 -10.05
C LEU A 235 -1.06 2.15 -11.37
N LYS A 236 0.06 2.64 -11.91
CA LYS A 236 0.07 3.45 -13.14
C LYS A 236 -0.41 2.63 -14.33
N GLY A 237 -1.20 3.26 -15.20
CA GLY A 237 -1.71 2.66 -16.43
C GLY A 237 -3.01 1.85 -16.27
N TYR A 238 -3.50 1.64 -15.04
CA TYR A 238 -4.84 1.12 -14.82
C TYR A 238 -5.87 2.27 -14.86
N GLU A 239 -7.00 1.99 -15.50
CA GLU A 239 -8.14 2.90 -15.58
C GLU A 239 -9.33 2.25 -14.88
N THR A 240 -10.07 3.07 -14.14
CA THR A 240 -11.30 2.66 -13.46
C THR A 240 -12.43 2.49 -14.45
N TYR A 241 -13.42 1.68 -14.11
CA TYR A 241 -14.64 1.50 -14.92
C TYR A 241 -15.32 2.85 -15.28
N ARG A 242 -15.18 3.87 -14.43
CA ARG A 242 -15.76 5.20 -14.60
C ARG A 242 -14.93 6.16 -15.46
N GLY A 243 -13.88 5.67 -16.12
CA GLY A 243 -13.09 6.47 -17.07
C GLY A 243 -12.07 7.42 -16.43
N GLY A 244 -11.56 7.07 -15.25
CA GLY A 244 -10.54 7.87 -14.54
C GLY A 244 -9.50 7.01 -13.82
N PRO A 245 -8.49 7.62 -13.19
CA PRO A 245 -7.30 6.90 -12.73
C PRO A 245 -7.51 6.11 -11.43
N PHE A 246 -6.61 5.18 -11.18
CA PHE A 246 -6.36 4.68 -9.82
C PHE A 246 -5.45 5.65 -9.07
N VAL A 247 -5.90 6.18 -7.92
CA VAL A 247 -5.18 7.14 -7.08
C VAL A 247 -4.95 6.52 -5.71
N GLY A 248 -3.87 5.75 -5.57
CA GLY A 248 -3.59 5.05 -4.32
C GLY A 248 -3.22 5.98 -3.17
N SER A 249 -3.30 5.47 -1.94
CA SER A 249 -2.71 6.13 -0.77
C SER A 249 -2.17 5.13 0.24
N LEU A 250 -1.45 5.61 1.26
CA LEU A 250 -0.90 4.78 2.33
C LEU A 250 -1.69 5.05 3.62
N LEU A 251 -2.66 4.21 3.91
CA LEU A 251 -3.61 4.37 5.02
C LEU A 251 -4.02 2.99 5.56
N PRO A 252 -3.87 2.74 6.87
CA PRO A 252 -4.19 1.42 7.42
C PRO A 252 -5.61 1.30 8.00
N VAL A 253 -6.25 2.40 8.43
CA VAL A 253 -7.42 2.36 9.34
C VAL A 253 -7.16 1.32 10.45
N ALA A 254 -7.95 0.24 10.55
CA ALA A 254 -7.72 -0.87 11.48
C ALA A 254 -7.26 -2.15 10.77
N SER A 255 -7.05 -2.12 9.45
CA SER A 255 -6.73 -3.32 8.66
C SER A 255 -5.34 -3.87 8.97
N TYR A 256 -4.44 -3.04 9.51
CA TYR A 256 -3.10 -3.45 9.92
C TYR A 256 -3.12 -4.62 10.91
N VAL A 257 -4.14 -4.71 11.78
CA VAL A 257 -4.31 -5.83 12.72
C VAL A 257 -4.57 -7.14 11.98
N ALA A 258 -5.55 -7.15 11.05
CA ALA A 258 -5.90 -8.34 10.28
C ALA A 258 -4.79 -8.74 9.30
N PHE A 259 -4.09 -7.76 8.74
CA PHE A 259 -2.93 -7.96 7.89
C PHE A 259 -1.73 -8.49 8.67
N GLY A 260 -1.51 -8.02 9.88
CA GLY A 260 -0.52 -8.59 10.79
C GLY A 260 -0.82 -10.06 11.09
N MET A 261 -2.06 -10.36 11.52
CA MET A 261 -2.52 -11.72 11.80
C MET A 261 -2.40 -12.69 10.61
N SER A 262 -2.39 -12.18 9.37
CA SER A 262 -2.31 -12.96 8.14
C SER A 262 -0.92 -12.94 7.47
N THR A 263 0.08 -12.34 8.11
CA THR A 263 1.48 -12.29 7.63
C THR A 263 2.38 -13.08 8.59
N GLY A 264 3.28 -13.89 8.02
CA GLY A 264 4.32 -14.61 8.76
C GLY A 264 5.35 -13.66 9.38
N ALA A 265 6.40 -14.24 9.96
CA ALA A 265 7.53 -13.48 10.45
C ALA A 265 8.19 -12.73 9.29
N THR A 266 8.71 -11.53 9.57
CA THR A 266 9.30 -10.66 8.54
C THR A 266 10.74 -10.26 8.88
N PRO A 267 11.59 -9.98 7.87
CA PRO A 267 13.01 -9.68 8.09
C PRO A 267 13.29 -8.45 8.98
N ASP A 268 12.32 -7.56 9.18
CA ASP A 268 12.42 -6.45 10.14
C ASP A 268 12.44 -6.90 11.62
N GLY A 269 12.18 -8.19 11.89
CA GLY A 269 12.21 -8.82 13.22
C GLY A 269 10.82 -8.97 13.87
N ARG A 270 9.76 -8.65 13.14
CA ARG A 270 8.37 -8.82 13.57
C ARG A 270 7.97 -10.31 13.52
N TYR A 271 7.26 -10.78 14.54
CA TYR A 271 6.78 -12.16 14.61
C TYR A 271 5.61 -12.44 13.65
N ALA A 272 5.40 -13.72 13.37
CA ALA A 272 4.23 -14.20 12.66
C ALA A 272 2.94 -13.85 13.43
N GLY A 273 1.96 -13.30 12.72
CA GLY A 273 0.67 -12.96 13.32
C GLY A 273 0.66 -11.75 14.25
N GLU A 274 1.79 -11.06 14.43
CA GLU A 274 1.90 -9.86 15.27
C GLU A 274 1.04 -8.72 14.71
N ARG A 275 0.33 -8.01 15.59
CA ARG A 275 -0.71 -7.02 15.26
C ARG A 275 -0.15 -5.63 14.99
#